data_AF-A0A2V5RSB7-F1
#
_entry.id   AF-A0A2V5RSB7-F1
#
_cell.length_a   1.000
_cell.length_b   1.000
_cell.length_c   1.000
_cell.angle_alpha   90.00
_cell.angle_beta   90.00
_cell.angle_gamma   90.00
#
_symmetry.space_group_name_H-M   'P 1'
#
loop_
_entity.id
_entity.type
_entity.pdbx_description
1 polymer ?
#
loop_
_entity_poly.entity_id
_entity_poly.type
_entity_poly.pdbx_seq_one_letter_code
_entity_poly.pdbx_strand_id
1 'polypeptide(L)'
;MTLSQSGNKMNPDKLFDYLEGRLPAGERSALEERLISDKQLQRELAVARQIQAGMRGDSREVVLPARPDVTEKGRKMALRVGTAFIVLMGVNVGFGLWLIARHETRNPNHELLENQMRQQIAKSLERAAATFTPAPNALGVSEITVAVAVGKLDATADEVVTITSRFGGSATKGL
;
A
#
# COMPACT_ATOMS: atom_id res chain seq x y z
N MET A 1 -26.95 -62.16 9.34
CA MET A 1 -26.70 -60.72 9.59
C MET A 1 -27.33 -59.92 8.44
N THR A 2 -28.48 -59.31 8.76
CA THR A 2 -29.06 -58.08 8.18
C THR A 2 -29.09 -57.85 6.66
N LEU A 3 -30.27 -58.13 6.10
CA LEU A 3 -31.04 -57.42 5.06
C LEU A 3 -30.56 -56.01 4.65
N SER A 4 -30.48 -55.76 3.33
CA SER A 4 -30.94 -54.52 2.67
C SER A 4 -31.02 -54.77 1.15
N GLN A 5 -32.18 -55.16 0.63
CA GLN A 5 -33.16 -54.31 -0.05
C GLN A 5 -32.71 -53.66 -1.38
N SER A 6 -33.55 -53.91 -2.38
CA SER A 6 -33.77 -53.14 -3.63
C SER A 6 -32.92 -53.48 -4.85
N GLY A 7 -33.22 -54.63 -5.45
CA GLY A 7 -33.21 -54.74 -6.91
C GLY A 7 -34.16 -53.71 -7.54
N ASN A 8 -33.77 -53.24 -8.73
CA ASN A 8 -34.49 -52.35 -9.65
C ASN A 8 -34.26 -50.84 -9.56
N LYS A 9 -33.11 -50.41 -9.01
CA LYS A 9 -32.54 -49.10 -9.30
C LYS A 9 -31.15 -49.33 -9.89
N MET A 10 -30.91 -48.86 -11.11
CA MET A 10 -29.60 -48.99 -11.73
C MET A 10 -28.54 -48.38 -10.81
N ASN A 11 -27.47 -49.13 -10.52
CA ASN A 11 -26.43 -48.64 -9.63
C ASN A 11 -25.71 -47.47 -10.33
N PRO A 12 -25.63 -46.27 -9.73
CA PRO A 12 -24.86 -45.15 -10.29
C PRO A 12 -23.43 -45.53 -10.70
N ASP A 13 -22.78 -46.42 -9.94
CA ASP A 13 -21.41 -46.88 -10.25
C ASP A 13 -21.31 -47.48 -11.66
N LYS A 14 -22.32 -48.27 -12.08
CA LYS A 14 -22.37 -48.88 -13.41
C LYS A 14 -22.53 -47.86 -14.54
N LEU A 15 -23.22 -46.74 -14.27
CA LEU A 15 -23.33 -45.64 -15.23
C LEU A 15 -21.99 -44.94 -15.41
N PHE A 16 -21.23 -44.74 -14.32
CA PHE A 16 -19.88 -44.20 -14.39
C PHE A 16 -18.92 -45.17 -15.10
N ASP A 17 -18.95 -46.46 -14.79
CA ASP A 17 -18.15 -47.48 -15.47
C ASP A 17 -18.45 -47.55 -16.98
N TYR A 18 -19.72 -47.39 -17.37
CA TYR A 18 -20.11 -47.27 -18.78
C TYR A 18 -19.50 -46.02 -19.44
N LEU A 19 -19.59 -44.87 -18.76
CA LEU A 19 -19.05 -43.61 -19.27
C LEU A 19 -17.52 -43.58 -19.32
N GLU A 20 -16.85 -44.35 -18.48
CA GLU A 20 -15.39 -44.53 -18.49
C GLU A 20 -14.92 -45.63 -19.46
N GLY A 21 -15.84 -46.40 -20.05
CA GLY A 21 -15.52 -47.52 -20.92
C GLY A 21 -14.98 -48.75 -20.18
N ARG A 22 -15.18 -48.83 -18.86
CA ARG A 22 -14.81 -49.95 -18.00
C ARG A 22 -15.88 -51.05 -17.95
N LEU A 23 -17.07 -50.77 -18.46
CA LEU A 23 -18.17 -51.73 -18.48
C LEU A 23 -17.94 -52.83 -19.54
N PRO A 24 -18.05 -54.13 -19.19
CA PRO A 24 -17.91 -55.24 -20.14
C PRO A 24 -18.92 -55.16 -21.30
N ALA A 25 -18.53 -55.61 -22.48
CA ALA A 25 -19.32 -55.50 -23.71
C ALA A 25 -20.74 -56.10 -23.59
N GLY A 26 -20.91 -57.21 -22.85
CA GLY A 26 -22.23 -57.83 -22.63
C GLY A 26 -23.17 -56.97 -21.77
N GLU A 27 -22.65 -56.38 -20.70
CA GLU A 27 -23.43 -55.48 -19.82
C GLU A 27 -23.72 -54.15 -20.50
N ARG A 28 -22.79 -53.70 -21.35
CA ARG A 28 -22.93 -52.50 -22.16
C ARG A 28 -24.12 -52.58 -23.10
N SER A 29 -24.24 -53.67 -23.87
CA SER A 29 -25.37 -53.84 -24.81
C SER A 29 -26.71 -53.89 -24.08
N ALA A 30 -26.78 -54.58 -22.94
CA ALA A 30 -27.99 -54.63 -22.12
C ALA A 30 -28.39 -53.27 -21.53
N LEU A 31 -27.40 -52.42 -21.19
CA LEU A 31 -27.63 -51.05 -20.75
C LEU A 31 -28.15 -50.18 -21.90
N GLU A 32 -27.57 -50.29 -23.09
CA GLU A 32 -27.98 -49.51 -24.28
C GLU A 32 -29.40 -49.87 -24.73
N GLU A 33 -29.80 -51.13 -24.68
CA GLU A 33 -31.18 -51.56 -24.97
C GLU A 33 -32.19 -50.98 -23.96
N ARG A 34 -31.84 -50.97 -22.67
CA ARG A 34 -32.68 -50.36 -21.63
C ARG A 34 -32.74 -48.85 -21.76
N LEU A 35 -31.65 -48.20 -22.17
CA LEU A 35 -31.61 -46.76 -22.43
C LEU A 35 -32.57 -46.32 -23.53
N ILE A 36 -32.90 -47.19 -24.49
CA ILE A 36 -33.90 -46.89 -25.53
C ILE A 36 -35.31 -46.81 -24.93
N SER A 37 -35.61 -47.65 -23.95
CA SER A 37 -36.95 -47.80 -23.39
C SER A 37 -37.20 -46.96 -22.13
N ASP A 38 -36.16 -46.69 -21.33
CA ASP A 38 -36.29 -46.09 -20.00
C ASP A 38 -35.84 -44.61 -19.95
N LYS A 39 -36.82 -43.70 -19.81
CA LYS A 39 -36.60 -42.25 -19.68
C LYS A 39 -35.98 -41.83 -18.34
N GLN A 40 -36.12 -42.61 -17.28
CA GLN A 40 -35.45 -42.34 -16.00
C GLN A 40 -33.95 -42.62 -16.12
N LEU A 41 -33.61 -43.76 -16.73
CA LEU A 41 -32.22 -44.14 -16.97
C LEU A 41 -31.49 -43.14 -17.86
N GLN A 42 -32.16 -42.59 -18.88
CA GLN A 42 -31.60 -41.50 -19.71
C GLN A 42 -31.29 -40.23 -18.89
N ARG A 43 -32.16 -39.87 -17.94
CA ARG A 43 -31.94 -38.71 -17.06
C ARG A 43 -30.77 -38.95 -16.10
N GLU A 44 -30.69 -40.13 -15.52
CA GLU A 44 -29.58 -40.52 -14.64
C GLU A 44 -28.24 -40.55 -15.40
N LEU A 45 -28.23 -41.06 -16.64
CA LEU A 45 -27.05 -41.01 -17.52
C LEU A 45 -26.66 -39.56 -17.88
N ALA A 46 -27.63 -38.68 -18.09
CA ALA A 46 -27.37 -37.26 -18.36
C ALA A 46 -26.74 -36.56 -17.14
N VAL A 47 -27.23 -36.84 -15.94
CA VAL A 47 -26.64 -36.34 -14.67
C VAL A 47 -25.22 -36.90 -14.47
N ALA A 48 -25.01 -38.20 -14.71
CA ALA A 48 -23.69 -38.81 -14.61
C ALA A 48 -22.68 -38.19 -15.60
N ARG A 49 -23.10 -37.93 -16.85
CA ARG A 49 -22.30 -37.18 -17.85
C ARG A 49 -21.98 -35.76 -17.39
N GLN A 50 -22.92 -35.07 -16.77
CA GLN A 50 -22.72 -33.72 -16.26
C GLN A 50 -21.68 -33.70 -15.12
N ILE A 51 -21.76 -34.65 -14.19
CA ILE A 51 -20.80 -34.79 -13.09
C ILE A 51 -19.42 -35.14 -13.64
N GLN A 52 -19.33 -36.09 -14.58
CA GLN A 52 -18.07 -36.47 -15.22
C GLN A 52 -17.44 -35.30 -16.00
N ALA A 53 -18.25 -34.51 -16.72
CA ALA A 53 -17.79 -33.31 -17.41
C ALA A 53 -17.28 -32.23 -16.44
N GLY A 54 -17.93 -32.08 -15.27
CA GLY A 54 -17.47 -31.20 -14.20
C GLY A 54 -16.13 -31.65 -13.61
N MET A 55 -15.98 -32.95 -13.31
CA MET A 55 -14.74 -33.51 -12.75
C MET A 55 -13.57 -33.49 -13.74
N ARG A 56 -13.82 -33.76 -15.03
CA ARG A 56 -12.80 -33.69 -16.08
C ARG A 56 -12.46 -32.25 -16.47
N GLY A 57 -13.33 -31.29 -16.11
CA GLY A 57 -13.18 -29.86 -16.34
C GLY A 57 -12.35 -29.14 -15.28
N ASP A 58 -12.34 -29.63 -14.04
CA ASP A 58 -11.60 -29.00 -12.92
C ASP A 58 -10.13 -29.44 -12.80
N SER A 59 -9.74 -30.54 -13.45
CA SER A 59 -8.33 -30.98 -13.54
C SER A 59 -7.63 -30.56 -14.83
N ARG A 60 -8.30 -29.79 -15.69
CA ARG A 60 -7.60 -28.95 -16.65
C ARG A 60 -7.30 -27.67 -15.90
N GLU A 61 -6.02 -27.45 -15.65
CA GLU A 61 -5.42 -26.20 -15.18
C GLU A 61 -6.27 -24.97 -15.50
N VAL A 62 -6.19 -23.97 -14.64
CA VAL A 62 -6.59 -22.58 -14.84
C VAL A 62 -6.04 -22.03 -16.16
N VAL A 63 -6.64 -22.47 -17.26
CA VAL A 63 -6.50 -22.06 -18.63
C VAL A 63 -7.93 -22.11 -19.13
N LEU A 64 -8.61 -20.98 -18.93
CA LEU A 64 -9.93 -20.66 -19.44
C LEU A 64 -10.20 -21.38 -20.77
N PRO A 65 -11.28 -22.18 -20.90
CA PRO A 65 -11.72 -22.59 -22.22
C PRO A 65 -12.19 -21.33 -22.96
N ALA A 66 -11.53 -21.07 -24.09
CA ALA A 66 -11.96 -20.10 -25.08
C ALA A 66 -13.42 -20.40 -25.45
N ARG A 67 -14.35 -19.65 -24.84
CA ARG A 67 -15.74 -19.64 -25.24
C ARG A 67 -15.83 -18.99 -26.62
N PRO A 68 -16.61 -19.56 -27.56
CA PRO A 68 -16.80 -18.99 -28.87
C PRO A 68 -17.53 -17.64 -28.72
N ASP A 69 -17.07 -16.63 -29.44
CA ASP A 69 -17.75 -15.34 -29.63
C ASP A 69 -18.08 -14.47 -28.39
N VAL A 70 -17.18 -14.44 -27.41
CA VAL A 70 -17.24 -13.45 -26.30
C VAL A 70 -16.22 -12.32 -26.38
N THR A 71 -15.34 -12.29 -27.38
CA THR A 71 -14.25 -11.30 -27.43
C THR A 71 -14.74 -9.85 -27.51
N GLU A 72 -15.81 -9.55 -28.24
CA GLU A 72 -16.35 -8.17 -28.27
C GLU A 72 -17.28 -7.86 -27.10
N LYS A 73 -18.23 -8.77 -26.79
CA LYS A 73 -19.22 -8.56 -25.72
C LYS A 73 -18.57 -8.61 -24.33
N GLY A 74 -17.63 -9.54 -24.12
CA GLY A 74 -16.82 -9.69 -22.92
C GLY A 74 -15.87 -8.52 -22.72
N ARG A 75 -15.18 -8.04 -23.77
CA ARG A 75 -14.36 -6.82 -23.70
C ARG A 75 -15.20 -5.58 -23.36
N LYS A 76 -16.39 -5.44 -23.95
CA LYS A 76 -17.30 -4.32 -23.69
C LYS A 76 -17.89 -4.36 -22.28
N MET A 77 -18.18 -5.56 -21.75
CA MET A 77 -18.61 -5.74 -20.36
C MET A 77 -17.45 -5.53 -19.38
N ALA A 78 -16.25 -6.05 -19.67
CA ALA A 78 -15.07 -5.85 -18.84
C ALA A 78 -14.66 -4.39 -18.74
N LEU A 79 -14.71 -3.63 -19.85
CA LEU A 79 -14.48 -2.18 -19.84
C LEU A 79 -15.53 -1.47 -18.98
N ARG A 80 -16.82 -1.80 -19.12
CA ARG A 80 -17.88 -1.17 -18.32
C ARG A 80 -17.75 -1.47 -16.83
N VAL A 81 -17.45 -2.72 -16.47
CA VAL A 81 -17.26 -3.13 -15.08
C VAL A 81 -15.99 -2.50 -14.50
N GLY A 82 -14.90 -2.46 -15.28
CA GLY A 82 -13.66 -1.79 -14.89
C GLY A 82 -13.84 -0.29 -14.69
N THR A 83 -14.55 0.40 -15.59
CA THR A 83 -14.87 1.82 -15.41
C THR A 83 -15.72 2.06 -14.16
N ALA A 84 -16.76 1.24 -13.93
CA ALA A 84 -17.58 1.35 -12.72
C ALA A 84 -16.74 1.14 -11.45
N PHE A 85 -15.82 0.18 -11.45
CA PHE A 85 -14.89 -0.06 -10.35
C PHE A 85 -13.94 1.12 -10.11
N ILE A 86 -13.34 1.68 -11.16
CA ILE A 86 -12.46 2.85 -11.06
C ILE A 86 -13.23 4.07 -10.53
N VAL A 87 -14.44 4.31 -11.03
CA VAL A 87 -15.29 5.40 -10.54
C VAL A 87 -15.64 5.18 -9.06
N LEU A 88 -16.05 3.96 -8.68
CA LEU A 88 -16.38 3.66 -7.30
C LEU A 88 -15.16 3.81 -6.38
N MET A 89 -14.00 3.29 -6.76
CA MET A 89 -12.75 3.45 -6.01
C MET A 89 -12.35 4.92 -5.90
N GLY A 90 -12.40 5.66 -7.01
CA GLY A 90 -12.06 7.08 -7.06
C GLY A 90 -12.99 7.95 -6.20
N VAL A 91 -14.30 7.67 -6.21
CA VAL A 91 -15.26 8.38 -5.36
C VAL A 91 -15.00 8.07 -3.88
N ASN A 92 -14.80 6.81 -3.50
CA ASN A 92 -14.57 6.45 -2.10
C ASN A 92 -13.23 6.98 -1.56
N VAL A 93 -12.13 6.78 -2.30
CA VAL A 93 -10.79 7.25 -1.91
C VAL A 93 -10.71 8.77 -1.98
N GLY A 94 -11.26 9.36 -3.05
CA GLY A 94 -11.29 10.81 -3.24
C GLY A 94 -12.14 11.53 -2.19
N PHE A 95 -13.29 10.97 -1.81
CA PHE A 95 -14.12 11.54 -0.74
C PHE A 95 -13.44 11.45 0.63
N GLY A 96 -12.73 10.35 0.92
CA GLY A 96 -11.91 10.22 2.13
C GLY A 96 -10.79 11.26 2.20
N LEU A 97 -10.03 11.42 1.12
CA LEU A 97 -8.98 12.45 1.02
C LEU A 97 -9.55 13.87 1.10
N TRP A 98 -10.67 14.12 0.43
CA TRP A 98 -11.34 15.42 0.47
C TRP A 98 -11.83 15.75 1.86
N LEU A 99 -12.41 14.80 2.60
CA LEU A 99 -12.82 15.01 3.99
C LEU A 99 -11.64 15.38 4.89
N ILE A 100 -10.50 14.68 4.78
CA ILE A 100 -9.29 14.99 5.58
C ILE A 100 -8.77 16.39 5.23
N ALA A 101 -8.58 16.70 3.94
CA ALA A 101 -8.10 18.00 3.50
C ALA A 101 -9.08 19.14 3.86
N ARG A 102 -10.39 18.88 3.78
CA ARG A 102 -11.45 19.82 4.18
C ARG A 102 -11.47 20.05 5.69
N HIS A 103 -11.19 19.02 6.49
CA HIS A 103 -11.15 19.11 7.94
C HIS A 103 -9.87 19.81 8.42
N GLU A 104 -8.76 19.65 7.71
CA GLU A 104 -7.49 20.33 7.99
C GLU A 104 -7.54 21.83 7.65
N THR A 105 -8.11 22.19 6.49
CA THR A 105 -8.36 23.59 6.10
C THR A 105 -9.39 24.31 6.98
N ARG A 106 -10.17 23.57 7.77
CA ARG A 106 -11.19 24.11 8.68
C ARG A 106 -10.86 23.85 10.15
N ASN A 107 -9.64 23.41 10.46
CA ASN A 107 -9.22 23.16 11.83
C ASN A 107 -9.02 24.50 12.58
N PRO A 108 -9.89 24.86 13.54
CA PRO A 108 -9.81 26.14 14.26
C PRO A 108 -8.57 26.23 15.16
N ASN A 109 -7.88 25.10 15.39
CA ASN A 109 -6.68 25.05 16.21
C ASN A 109 -5.41 25.44 15.44
N HIS A 110 -5.44 25.62 14.12
CA HIS A 110 -4.23 26.00 13.36
C HIS A 110 -3.70 27.37 13.82
N GLU A 111 -4.57 28.37 13.98
CA GLU A 111 -4.16 29.69 14.47
C GLU A 111 -3.64 29.62 15.92
N LEU A 112 -4.26 28.81 16.78
CA LEU A 112 -3.81 28.63 18.15
C LEU A 112 -2.45 27.92 18.22
N LEU A 113 -2.24 26.88 17.42
CA LEU A 113 -0.98 26.14 17.32
C LEU A 113 0.13 27.02 16.74
N GLU A 114 -0.17 27.82 15.72
CA GLU A 114 0.80 28.74 15.13
C GLU A 114 1.19 29.84 16.12
N ASN A 115 0.22 30.41 16.85
CA ASN A 115 0.49 31.39 17.90
C ASN A 115 1.30 30.79 19.06
N GLN A 116 0.98 29.57 19.50
CA GLN A 116 1.76 28.85 20.51
C GLN A 116 3.18 28.54 20.03
N MET A 117 3.36 28.13 18.78
CA MET A 117 4.67 27.86 18.19
C MET A 117 5.51 29.13 18.07
N ARG A 118 4.91 30.25 17.63
CA ARG A 118 5.57 31.57 17.61
C ARG A 118 6.01 32.00 19.01
N GLN A 119 5.18 31.80 20.03
CA GLN A 119 5.54 32.11 21.43
C GLN A 119 6.68 31.21 21.94
N GLN A 120 6.66 29.91 21.61
CA GLN A 120 7.73 29.00 22.01
C GLN A 120 9.06 29.35 21.33
N ILE A 121 9.05 29.73 20.06
CA ILE A 121 10.24 30.18 19.33
C ILE A 121 10.77 31.49 19.92
N ALA A 122 9.89 32.46 20.21
CA ALA A 122 10.31 33.71 20.84
C ALA A 122 10.94 33.47 22.21
N LYS A 123 10.33 32.62 23.03
CA LYS A 123 10.82 32.30 24.37
C LYS A 123 12.11 31.48 24.36
N SER A 124 12.27 30.56 23.40
CA SER A 124 13.52 29.81 23.24
C SER A 124 14.63 30.69 22.70
N LEU A 125 14.32 31.64 21.81
CA LEU A 125 15.26 32.63 21.31
C LEU A 125 15.68 33.62 22.40
N GLU A 126 14.76 34.10 23.22
CA GLU A 126 15.07 34.96 24.38
C GLU A 126 15.93 34.23 25.40
N ARG A 127 15.61 32.95 25.69
CA ARG A 127 16.39 32.12 26.59
C ARG A 127 17.78 31.80 26.02
N ALA A 128 17.86 31.54 24.72
CA ALA A 128 19.12 31.34 24.02
C ALA A 128 19.93 32.64 24.01
N ALA A 129 19.33 33.79 23.73
CA ALA A 129 19.99 35.08 23.81
C ALA A 129 20.52 35.33 25.23
N ALA A 130 19.70 35.13 26.27
CA ALA A 130 20.14 35.27 27.66
C ALA A 130 21.25 34.28 28.07
N THR A 131 21.37 33.14 27.39
CA THR A 131 22.38 32.11 27.69
C THR A 131 23.65 32.28 26.85
N PHE A 132 23.53 32.80 25.62
CA PHE A 132 24.60 32.89 24.62
C PHE A 132 25.10 34.31 24.36
N THR A 133 24.50 35.36 24.95
CA THR A 133 25.19 36.63 25.12
C THR A 133 26.09 36.50 26.34
N PRO A 134 27.43 36.33 26.19
CA PRO A 134 28.32 36.53 27.32
C PRO A 134 28.05 37.92 27.89
N ALA A 135 28.00 38.03 29.22
CA ALA A 135 27.91 39.34 29.86
C ALA A 135 29.00 40.25 29.26
N PRO A 136 28.71 41.53 28.96
CA PRO A 136 29.77 42.45 28.63
C PRO A 136 30.78 42.40 29.79
N ASN A 137 32.04 42.08 29.48
CA ASN A 137 33.13 41.85 30.43
C ASN A 137 33.22 40.45 31.09
N ALA A 138 32.78 39.38 30.43
CA ALA A 138 32.92 38.00 30.93
C ALA A 138 34.35 37.57 31.35
N LEU A 139 35.38 38.25 30.86
CA LEU A 139 36.79 38.00 31.22
C LEU A 139 37.31 38.92 32.34
N GLY A 140 36.50 39.86 32.86
CA GLY A 140 36.88 40.79 33.93
C GLY A 140 37.97 41.81 33.56
N VAL A 141 38.48 41.77 32.33
CA VAL A 141 39.54 42.67 31.85
C VAL A 141 38.93 43.69 30.90
N SER A 142 38.83 44.94 31.34
CA SER A 142 38.37 46.06 30.52
C SER A 142 39.52 46.72 29.75
N GLU A 143 40.77 46.51 30.19
CA GLU A 143 41.95 47.15 29.64
C GLU A 143 43.17 46.22 29.76
N ILE A 144 43.95 46.10 28.69
CA ILE A 144 45.21 45.34 28.66
C ILE A 144 46.32 46.31 28.27
N THR A 145 47.26 46.55 29.18
CA THR A 145 48.44 47.38 28.91
C THR A 145 49.57 46.52 28.35
N VAL A 146 50.08 46.88 27.17
CA VAL A 146 51.24 46.22 26.55
C VAL A 146 52.42 47.17 26.60
N ALA A 147 53.54 46.74 27.19
CA ALA A 147 54.77 47.53 27.19
C ALA A 147 55.43 47.46 25.81
N VAL A 148 55.69 48.63 25.21
CA VAL A 148 56.31 48.73 23.88
C VAL A 148 57.65 49.46 23.97
N ALA A 149 58.63 49.01 23.17
CA ALA A 149 59.91 49.69 23.06
C ALA A 149 59.75 51.10 22.47
N VAL A 150 60.59 52.05 22.90
CA VAL A 150 60.55 53.44 22.44
C VAL A 150 60.62 53.51 20.91
N GLY A 151 59.65 54.20 20.29
CA GLY A 151 59.56 54.36 18.84
C GLY A 151 58.88 53.22 18.06
N LYS A 152 58.38 52.17 18.74
CA LYS A 152 57.70 51.03 18.08
C LYS A 152 56.19 50.95 18.31
N LEU A 153 55.59 51.98 18.91
CA LEU A 153 54.17 51.98 19.29
C LEU A 153 53.24 51.74 18.10
N ASP A 154 53.46 52.42 16.97
CA ASP A 154 52.63 52.27 15.78
C ASP A 154 52.71 50.87 15.15
N ALA A 155 53.92 50.31 15.10
CA ALA A 155 54.16 48.98 14.54
C ALA A 155 53.51 47.89 15.40
N THR A 156 53.61 48.00 16.73
CA THR A 156 52.94 47.07 17.65
C THR A 156 51.42 47.25 17.61
N ALA A 157 50.91 48.47 17.44
CA ALA A 157 49.48 48.71 17.27
C ALA A 157 48.94 48.06 15.98
N ASP A 158 49.67 48.14 14.85
CA ASP A 158 49.29 47.43 13.62
C ASP A 158 49.31 45.92 13.77
N GLU A 159 50.29 45.39 14.50
CA GLU A 159 50.39 43.96 14.78
C GLU A 159 49.19 43.47 15.60
N VAL A 160 48.80 44.20 16.65
CA VAL A 160 47.62 43.89 17.46
C VAL A 160 46.36 43.91 16.61
N VAL A 161 46.15 44.95 15.79
CA VAL A 161 44.98 45.04 14.88
C VAL A 161 44.95 43.86 13.91
N THR A 162 46.10 43.48 13.36
CA THR A 162 46.23 42.35 12.44
C THR A 162 45.87 41.03 13.12
N ILE A 163 46.39 40.77 14.32
CA ILE A 163 46.09 39.57 15.10
C ILE A 163 44.60 39.53 15.45
N THR A 164 44.04 40.62 15.95
CA THR A 164 42.61 40.69 16.32
C THR A 164 41.70 40.41 15.13
N SER A 165 42.00 40.97 13.95
CA SER A 165 41.25 40.68 12.72
C SER A 165 41.33 39.22 12.29
N ARG A 166 42.48 38.56 12.49
CA ARG A 166 42.68 37.15 12.14
C ARG A 166 41.79 36.20 12.96
N PHE A 167 41.49 36.58 14.21
CA PHE A 167 40.61 35.83 15.10
C PHE A 167 39.14 36.30 15.03
N GLY A 168 38.76 37.09 14.02
CA GLY A 168 37.39 37.55 13.80
C GLY A 168 36.95 38.70 14.71
N GLY A 169 37.88 39.35 15.40
CA GLY A 169 37.64 40.56 16.18
C GLY A 169 37.84 41.84 15.36
N SER A 170 37.46 42.99 15.94
CA SER A 170 37.71 44.33 15.38
C SER A 170 38.49 45.17 16.37
N ALA A 171 39.46 45.94 15.88
CA ALA A 171 40.28 46.85 16.68
C ALA A 171 40.55 48.15 15.91
N THR A 172 40.62 49.27 16.63
CA THR A 172 40.94 50.60 16.09
C THR A 172 42.04 51.24 16.92
N LYS A 173 43.00 51.90 16.28
CA LYS A 173 43.99 52.73 16.97
C LYS A 173 43.30 53.97 17.56
N GLY A 174 43.57 54.29 18.83
CA GLY A 174 43.17 55.57 19.41
C GLY A 174 43.95 56.71 18.76
N LEU A 175 43.30 57.85 18.56
CA LEU A 175 43.96 59.09 18.11
C LEU A 175 44.95 59.61 19.16
#